data_AF-A0A944YRI2-F1
#
_entry.id   AF-A0A944YRI2-F1
#
_cell.length_a   1.000
_cell.length_b   1.000
_cell.length_c   1.000
_cell.angle_alpha   90.00
_cell.angle_beta   90.00
_cell.angle_gamma   90.00
#
_symmetry.space_group_name_H-M   'P 1'
#
loop_
_entity.id
_entity.type
_entity.pdbx_description
1 polymer ?
#
loop_
_entity_poly.entity_id
_entity_poly.type
_entity_poly.pdbx_seq_one_letter_code
_entity_poly.pdbx_strand_id
1 'polypeptide(L)' 'MKFSVADRKTLPDGTTRVMLDVPKEELIYIGYILESFEGLCNYTTPNKSEPFLQVDVTNDYLNDFNKLIKALSDWNYEEV' A
#
# COMPACT_ATOMS: atom_id res chain seq x y z
N MET A 1 -11.10 3.98 -0.44
CA MET A 1 -10.71 3.29 0.81
C MET A 1 -10.02 4.29 1.70
N LYS A 2 -10.17 4.18 3.02
CA LYS A 2 -9.59 5.14 3.95
C LYS A 2 -8.17 4.72 4.31
N PHE A 3 -7.15 5.47 3.87
CA PHE A 3 -5.76 5.33 4.32
C PHE A 3 -4.96 6.58 3.94
N SER A 4 -3.74 6.72 4.43
CA SER A 4 -2.83 7.80 4.03
C SER A 4 -1.39 7.29 3.83
N VAL A 5 -0.59 8.04 3.07
CA VAL A 5 0.85 7.75 2.94
C VAL A 5 1.59 8.48 4.06
N ALA A 6 2.09 7.72 5.03
CA ALA A 6 2.80 8.26 6.19
C ALA A 6 4.26 8.60 5.88
N ASP A 7 4.92 7.76 5.08
CA ASP A 7 6.34 7.94 4.73
C ASP A 7 6.67 7.34 3.36
N ARG A 8 7.73 7.86 2.72
CA ARG A 8 8.33 7.29 1.51
C ARG A 8 9.85 7.39 1.60
N LYS A 9 10.53 6.27 1.34
CA LYS A 9 11.98 6.18 1.37
C LYS A 9 12.51 5.29 0.24
N THR A 10 13.51 5.77 -0.48
CA THR A 10 14.30 4.92 -1.38
C THR A 10 15.33 4.11 -0.58
N LEU A 11 15.34 2.80 -0.79
CA LEU A 11 16.27 1.87 -0.15
C LEU A 11 17.57 1.75 -0.97
N PRO A 12 18.66 1.21 -0.38
CA PRO A 12 19.95 1.09 -1.06
C PRO A 12 19.95 0.25 -2.35
N ASP A 13 18.99 -0.67 -2.48
CA ASP A 13 18.79 -1.50 -3.68
C ASP A 13 17.98 -0.80 -4.78
N GLY A 14 17.60 0.46 -4.55
CA GLY A 14 16.81 1.27 -5.47
C GLY A 14 15.30 1.05 -5.37
N THR A 15 14.82 0.17 -4.49
CA THR A 15 13.38 0.02 -4.24
C THR A 15 12.83 1.22 -3.46
N THR A 16 11.55 1.52 -3.66
CA THR A 16 10.83 2.54 -2.89
C THR A 16 9.99 1.84 -1.83
N ARG A 17 10.30 2.11 -0.56
CA ARG A 17 9.47 1.78 0.59
C ARG A 17 8.42 2.87 0.80
N VAL A 18 7.18 2.46 0.94
CA VAL A 18 6.03 3.32 1.22
C VAL A 18 5.36 2.80 2.49
N MET A 19 5.20 3.68 3.47
CA MET A 19 4.44 3.39 4.68
C MET A 19 3.02 3.92 4.51
N LEU A 20 2.04 3.03 4.56
CA LEU A 20 0.63 3.38 4.53
C LEU A 20 0.07 3.30 5.95
N ASP A 21 -0.55 4.39 6.41
CA ASP A 21 -1.39 4.41 7.60
C ASP A 21 -2.80 3.98 7.21
N VAL A 22 -3.21 2.80 7.68
CA VAL A 22 -4.40 2.09 7.21
C VAL A 22 -5.23 1.67 8.41
N PRO A 23 -6.44 2.23 8.63
CA PRO A 23 -7.36 1.78 9.66
C PRO A 23 -7.49 0.26 9.70
N LYS A 24 -7.61 -0.29 10.90
CA LYS A 24 -7.58 -1.74 11.12
C LYS A 24 -8.63 -2.48 10.28
N GLU A 25 -9.77 -1.85 10.05
CA GLU A 25 -10.88 -2.36 9.26
C GLU A 25 -10.51 -2.50 7.77
N GLU A 26 -9.64 -1.61 7.26
CA GLU A 26 -9.22 -1.55 5.86
C GLU A 26 -7.98 -2.41 5.59
N LEU A 27 -7.21 -2.75 6.64
CA LEU A 27 -5.90 -3.42 6.54
C LEU A 27 -5.96 -4.73 5.75
N ILE A 28 -6.95 -5.58 6.04
CA ILE A 28 -7.11 -6.86 5.37
C ILE A 28 -7.52 -6.70 3.90
N TYR A 29 -8.36 -5.70 3.60
CA TYR A 29 -8.84 -5.46 2.24
C TYR A 29 -7.75 -4.88 1.35
N ILE A 30 -6.97 -3.91 1.87
CA ILE A 30 -5.82 -3.37 1.14
C ILE A 30 -4.78 -4.46 0.93
N GLY A 31 -4.47 -5.28 1.94
CA GLY A 31 -3.57 -6.42 1.80
C GLY A 31 -4.01 -7.38 0.69
N TYR A 32 -5.29 -7.79 0.70
CA TYR A 32 -5.86 -8.67 -0.31
C TYR A 32 -5.76 -8.11 -1.74
N ILE A 33 -5.99 -6.80 -1.91
CA ILE A 33 -5.82 -6.14 -3.21
C ILE A 33 -4.36 -6.17 -3.64
N LEU A 34 -3.41 -5.83 -2.75
CA LEU A 34 -1.98 -5.87 -3.07
C LEU A 34 -1.52 -7.29 -3.43
N GLU A 35 -2.02 -8.34 -2.77
CA GLU A 35 -1.76 -9.74 -3.15
C GLU A 35 -2.31 -10.10 -4.53
N SER A 36 -3.44 -9.52 -4.92
CA SER A 36 -4.07 -9.77 -6.22
C SER A 36 -3.24 -9.20 -7.39
N PHE A 37 -2.34 -8.25 -7.12
CA PHE A 37 -1.37 -7.72 -8.08
C PHE A 37 0.01 -8.37 -7.85
N GLU A 38 0.07 -9.70 -7.97
CA GLU A 38 1.31 -10.47 -7.79
C GLU A 38 2.46 -9.87 -8.63
N GLY A 39 3.61 -9.63 -7.98
CA GLY A 39 4.80 -9.05 -8.60
C GLY A 39 4.84 -7.52 -8.63
N LEU A 40 3.74 -6.81 -8.36
CA LEU A 40 3.71 -5.34 -8.34
C LEU A 40 4.49 -4.76 -7.14
N CYS A 41 4.34 -5.38 -5.98
CA CYS A 41 5.00 -4.96 -4.75
C CYS A 41 5.11 -6.11 -3.75
N ASN A 42 5.99 -5.96 -2.77
CA ASN A 42 5.95 -6.75 -1.54
C ASN A 42 5.34 -5.90 -0.44
N TYR A 43 4.50 -6.48 0.41
CA TYR A 43 3.97 -5.75 1.56
C TYR A 43 4.04 -6.58 2.85
N THR A 44 4.07 -5.90 3.98
CA THR A 44 4.03 -6.52 5.30
C THR A 44 3.47 -5.58 6.34
N THR A 45 3.05 -6.13 7.48
CA THR A 45 2.68 -5.39 8.69
C THR A 45 3.84 -5.50 9.69
N PRO A 46 4.75 -4.51 9.76
CA PRO A 46 5.96 -4.63 10.57
C PRO A 46 5.68 -4.74 12.08
N ASN A 47 4.56 -4.17 12.54
CA ASN A 47 4.09 -4.28 13.91
C ASN A 47 2.61 -4.70 13.93
N LYS A 48 2.30 -5.84 14.54
CA LYS A 48 0.91 -6.36 14.64
C LYS A 48 -0.01 -5.47 15.48
N SER A 49 0.57 -4.62 16.33
CA SER A 49 -0.16 -3.70 17.20
C SER A 49 -0.42 -2.35 16.54
N GLU A 50 0.18 -2.07 15.38
CA GLU A 50 0.03 -0.80 14.70
C GLU A 50 -0.65 -0.96 13.32
N PRO A 51 -1.52 -0.02 12.94
CA PRO A 51 -2.31 -0.10 11.72
C PRO A 51 -1.51 0.39 10.49
N PHE A 52 -0.27 -0.11 10.31
CA PHE A 52 0.56 0.29 9.16
C PHE A 52 0.84 -0.87 8.21
N LEU A 53 0.82 -0.56 6.92
CA LEU A 53 1.35 -1.40 5.85
C LEU A 53 2.66 -0.82 5.35
N GLN A 54 3.73 -1.61 5.42
CA GLN A 54 4.96 -1.33 4.71
C GLN A 54 4.88 -1.97 3.33
N VAL A 55 5.08 -1.19 2.28
CA VAL A 55 5.06 -1.66 0.90
C VAL A 55 6.38 -1.31 0.21
N ASP A 56 7.07 -2.31 -0.32
CA ASP A 56 8.32 -2.15 -1.06
C ASP A 56 8.05 -2.40 -2.55
N VAL A 57 8.42 -1.44 -3.40
CA VAL A 57 8.12 -1.40 -4.84
C VAL A 57 9.40 -1.16 -5.62
N THR A 58 9.69 -1.95 -6.66
CA THR A 58 10.82 -1.68 -7.55
C THR A 58 10.51 -0.48 -8.45
N ASN A 59 11.55 0.19 -8.97
CA ASN A 59 11.35 1.39 -9.80
C ASN A 59 10.52 1.13 -11.06
N ASP A 60 10.64 -0.07 -11.65
CA ASP A 60 9.90 -0.45 -12.86
C ASP A 60 8.38 -0.48 -12.64
N TYR A 61 7.93 -0.77 -11.41
CA TYR A 61 6.50 -0.87 -11.06
C TYR A 61 5.98 0.36 -10.30
N LEU A 62 6.83 1.31 -9.94
CA LEU A 62 6.46 2.44 -9.09
C LEU A 62 5.32 3.29 -9.68
N ASN A 63 5.30 3.47 -11.00
CA ASN A 63 4.24 4.21 -11.66
C ASN A 63 2.88 3.48 -11.56
N ASP A 64 2.87 2.17 -11.76
CA ASP A 64 1.64 1.37 -11.70
C ASP A 64 1.14 1.23 -10.26
N PHE A 65 2.05 1.06 -9.31
CA PHE A 65 1.73 1.13 -7.89
C PHE A 65 1.10 2.47 -7.51
N ASN A 66 1.66 3.60 -7.96
CA ASN A 66 1.09 4.92 -7.67
C ASN A 66 -0.31 5.10 -8.27
N LYS A 67 -0.58 4.54 -9.46
CA LYS A 67 -1.93 4.53 -10.04
C LYS A 67 -2.89 3.70 -9.20
N LEU A 68 -2.49 2.51 -8.74
CA LEU A 68 -3.29 1.66 -7.88
C LEU A 68 -3.63 2.38 -6.56
N ILE A 69 -2.61 2.89 -5.87
CA ILE A 69 -2.80 3.62 -4.61
C ILE A 69 -3.74 4.83 -4.79
N LYS A 70 -3.58 5.58 -5.88
CA LYS A 70 -4.48 6.69 -6.19
C LYS A 70 -5.92 6.21 -6.45
N ALA A 71 -6.09 5.13 -7.22
CA ALA A 71 -7.41 4.56 -7.47
C ALA A 71 -8.07 4.11 -6.15
N LEU A 72 -7.32 3.47 -5.26
CA LEU A 72 -7.82 3.03 -3.95
C LEU A 72 -8.15 4.20 -3.03
N SER A 73 -7.36 5.28 -3.04
CA SER A 73 -7.66 6.48 -2.23
C SER A 73 -8.90 7.22 -2.74
N ASP A 74 -9.07 7.29 -4.06
CA ASP A 74 -10.20 7.95 -4.70
C ASP A 74 -11.48 7.10 -4.65
N TRP A 75 -11.35 5.80 -4.33
CA TRP A 75 -12.46 4.87 -4.24
C TRP A 75 -13.38 5.25 -3.07
N ASN A 76 -14.45 5.96 -3.38
CA ASN A 76 -15.54 6.25 -2.46
C ASN A 76 -16.66 5.25 -2.72
N TYR A 77 -16.64 4.12 -2.01
CA TYR A 77 -17.74 3.15 -2.09
C TYR A 77 -18.83 3.62 -1.12
N GLU A 78 -19.92 4.16 -1.66
CA GLU A 78 -21.16 4.30 -0.90
C GLU A 78 -21.85 2.93 -0.96
N GLU A 79 -22.07 2.29 0.20
CA GLU A 79 -22.91 1.09 0.26
C GLU A 79 -24.30 1.46 -0.29
N VAL A 80 -24.71 0.79 -1.37
CA VAL A 80 -26.06 0.89 -1.95
C VAL A 80 -27.02 0.00 -1.17
#